data_AF-A0A367M570-F1
#
_entry.id   AF-A0A367M570-F1
#
_cell.length_a   1.000
_cell.length_b   1.000
_cell.length_c   1.000
_cell.angle_alpha   90.00
_cell.angle_beta   90.00
_cell.angle_gamma   90.00
#
_symmetry.space_group_name_H-M   'P 1'
#
loop_
_entity.id
_entity.type
_entity.pdbx_description
1 polymer ?
#
loop_
_entity_poly.entity_id
_entity_poly.type
_entity_poly.pdbx_seq_one_letter_code
_entity_poly.pdbx_strand_id
1 'polypeptide(L)'
;QAMAVKPRSGNDLSIFMRLLGLAFSQSQGHLRKYLEEVYGKVFRRYMLLVNEAAPKLPPIELFWRVHFMLGAAAFSMSGIKALRAMAETDFGVNTSTEQVMHLMVPFFAAGMRAESGIDDPLLAGAQLRPRNKTPAKA
;
A
#
# COMPACT_ATOMS: atom_id res chain seq x y z
N GLN A 1 -7.08 -18.59 8.37
CA GLN A 1 -6.23 -18.32 9.54
C GLN A 1 -5.04 -17.48 9.09
N ALA A 2 -5.08 -16.17 9.32
CA ALA A 2 -3.89 -15.34 9.15
C ALA A 2 -2.96 -15.64 10.33
N MET A 3 -1.73 -16.06 10.05
CA MET A 3 -0.73 -16.28 11.11
C MET A 3 -0.52 -14.95 11.84
N ALA A 4 -0.87 -14.92 13.13
CA ALA A 4 -0.56 -13.79 13.99
C ALA A 4 0.96 -13.70 14.13
N VAL A 5 1.58 -12.81 13.34
CA VAL A 5 2.96 -12.41 13.55
C VAL A 5 3.00 -11.75 14.92
N LYS A 6 3.55 -12.44 15.91
CA LYS A 6 3.69 -11.91 17.26
C LYS A 6 4.60 -10.67 17.18
N PRO A 7 4.11 -9.46 17.52
CA PRO A 7 4.94 -8.26 17.47
C PRO A 7 6.16 -8.46 18.36
N ARG A 8 7.35 -8.09 17.86
CA ARG A 8 8.59 -8.06 18.68
C ARG A 8 8.54 -6.86 19.64
N SER A 9 7.85 -5.79 19.23
CA SER A 9 7.45 -4.66 20.07
C SER A 9 6.07 -4.11 19.64
N GLY A 10 5.38 -3.37 20.53
CA GLY A 10 4.10 -2.73 20.20
C GLY A 10 4.17 -1.66 19.10
N ASN A 11 5.37 -1.30 18.61
CA ASN A 11 5.59 -0.24 17.62
C ASN A 11 6.12 -0.74 16.27
N ASP A 12 6.32 -2.04 16.08
CA ASP A 12 7.01 -2.59 14.90
C ASP A 12 6.37 -2.15 13.57
N LEU A 13 5.04 -2.18 13.50
CA LEU A 13 4.30 -1.75 12.31
C LEU A 13 4.48 -0.26 12.01
N SER A 14 4.48 0.59 13.04
CA SER A 14 4.68 2.04 12.89
C SER A 14 6.09 2.34 12.37
N ILE A 15 7.10 1.65 12.92
CA ILE A 15 8.50 1.77 12.47
C ILE A 15 8.64 1.31 11.01
N PHE A 16 8.09 0.14 10.67
CA PHE A 16 8.12 -0.38 9.30
C PHE A 16 7.49 0.60 8.32
N MET A 17 6.29 1.11 8.62
CA MET A 17 5.58 2.04 7.73
C MET A 17 6.31 3.37 7.58
N ARG A 18 6.99 3.85 8.63
CA ARG A 18 7.86 5.03 8.54
C ARG A 18 9.06 4.79 7.63
N LEU A 19 9.76 3.65 7.78
CA LEU A 19 10.88 3.28 6.92
C LEU A 19 10.44 3.08 5.47
N LEU A 20 9.26 2.51 5.26
CA LEU A 20 8.68 2.35 3.93
C LEU A 20 8.42 3.73 3.29
N GLY A 21 7.83 4.67 4.02
CA GLY A 21 7.65 6.05 3.56
C GLY A 21 8.97 6.73 3.18
N LEU A 22 10.02 6.56 4.00
CA LEU A 22 11.36 7.07 3.71
C LEU A 22 11.97 6.45 2.44
N ALA A 23 11.76 5.16 2.22
CA ALA A 23 12.23 4.48 1.00
C ALA A 23 11.63 5.09 -0.27
N PHE A 24 10.35 5.49 -0.23
CA PHE A 24 9.69 6.17 -1.34
C PHE A 24 10.19 7.61 -1.51
N SER A 25 10.26 8.41 -0.45
CA SER A 25 10.66 9.82 -0.54
C SER A 25 12.12 9.99 -0.98
N GLN A 26 12.99 9.07 -0.57
CA GLN A 26 14.42 9.10 -0.91
C GLN A 26 14.76 8.33 -2.19
N SER A 27 13.75 7.90 -2.96
CA SER A 27 13.92 7.21 -4.26
C SER A 27 14.95 6.07 -4.23
N GLN A 28 14.89 5.22 -3.20
CA GLN A 28 15.87 4.16 -2.95
C GLN A 28 15.76 3.02 -3.98
N GLY A 29 16.31 3.22 -5.17
CA GLY A 29 16.17 2.31 -6.31
C GLY A 29 16.71 0.89 -6.05
N HIS A 30 17.79 0.77 -5.26
CA HIS A 30 18.34 -0.52 -4.86
C HIS A 30 17.40 -1.29 -3.93
N LEU A 31 16.70 -0.61 -3.02
CA LEU A 31 15.74 -1.22 -2.12
C LEU A 31 14.52 -1.73 -2.89
N ARG A 32 14.02 -0.94 -3.86
CA ARG A 32 12.96 -1.40 -4.77
C ARG A 32 13.38 -2.66 -5.52
N LYS A 33 14.61 -2.71 -6.04
CA LYS A 33 15.15 -3.89 -6.73
C LYS A 33 15.22 -5.10 -5.80
N TYR A 34 15.74 -4.92 -4.59
CA TYR A 34 15.81 -5.98 -3.58
C TYR A 34 14.43 -6.52 -3.20
N LEU A 35 13.45 -5.64 -2.92
CA LEU A 35 12.08 -6.05 -2.58
C LEU A 35 11.40 -6.80 -3.72
N GLU A 36 11.65 -6.38 -4.96
CA GLU A 36 11.15 -7.06 -6.15
C GLU A 36 11.79 -8.46 -6.32
N GLU A 37 13.08 -8.61 -6.05
CA GLU A 37 13.79 -9.88 -6.13
C GLU A 37 13.34 -10.87 -5.04
N VAL A 38 13.18 -10.40 -3.81
CA VAL A 38 12.85 -11.25 -2.65
C VAL A 38 11.35 -11.49 -2.50
N TYR A 39 10.53 -10.44 -2.66
CA TYR A 39 9.09 -10.48 -2.37
C TYR A 39 8.21 -10.28 -3.61
N GLY A 40 8.76 -9.97 -4.77
CA GLY A 40 7.98 -9.64 -5.97
C GLY A 40 7.04 -10.77 -6.40
N LYS A 41 7.42 -12.05 -6.24
CA LYS A 41 6.57 -13.19 -6.61
C LYS A 41 5.27 -13.21 -5.80
N VAL A 42 5.35 -13.07 -4.48
CA VAL A 42 4.16 -13.06 -3.61
C VAL A 42 3.36 -11.78 -3.81
N PHE A 43 4.02 -10.64 -3.98
CA PHE A 43 3.36 -9.36 -4.21
C PHE A 43 2.58 -9.36 -5.52
N ARG A 44 3.16 -9.88 -6.62
CA ARG A 44 2.46 -10.04 -7.90
C ARG A 44 1.25 -10.95 -7.78
N ARG A 45 1.37 -12.09 -7.09
CA ARG A 45 0.24 -13.00 -6.88
C ARG A 45 -0.89 -12.30 -6.12
N TYR A 46 -0.57 -11.56 -5.07
CA TYR A 46 -1.55 -10.78 -4.33
C TYR A 46 -2.23 -9.74 -5.23
N MET A 47 -1.46 -9.01 -6.03
CA MET A 47 -1.99 -7.99 -6.93
C MET A 47 -2.88 -8.55 -8.04
N LEU A 48 -2.62 -9.76 -8.52
CA LEU A 48 -3.52 -10.45 -9.46
C LEU A 48 -4.89 -10.70 -8.83
N LEU A 49 -4.93 -11.22 -7.60
CA LEU A 49 -6.18 -11.46 -6.88
C LEU A 49 -6.93 -10.17 -6.57
N VAL A 50 -6.22 -9.09 -6.23
CA VAL A 50 -6.83 -7.76 -6.05
C VAL A 50 -7.45 -7.25 -7.35
N ASN A 51 -6.77 -7.45 -8.48
CA ASN A 51 -7.30 -7.09 -9.80
C ASN A 51 -8.55 -7.91 -10.16
N GLU A 52 -8.52 -9.22 -9.91
CA GLU A 52 -9.65 -10.11 -10.16
C GLU A 52 -10.87 -9.80 -9.28
N ALA A 53 -10.65 -9.31 -8.06
CA ALA A 53 -11.71 -8.98 -7.10
C ALA A 53 -12.29 -7.55 -7.27
N ALA A 54 -11.60 -6.68 -8.01
CA ALA A 54 -12.05 -5.34 -8.33
C ALA A 54 -12.89 -5.31 -9.63
N PRO A 55 -13.72 -4.29 -9.85
CA PRO A 55 -14.30 -4.02 -11.18
C PRO A 55 -13.18 -3.92 -12.22
N LYS A 56 -13.50 -4.14 -13.50
CA LYS A 56 -12.50 -4.02 -14.57
C LYS A 56 -12.01 -2.57 -14.68
N LEU A 57 -10.84 -2.31 -14.09
CA LEU A 57 -10.17 -1.01 -14.11
C LEU A 57 -9.03 -0.99 -15.14
N PRO A 58 -8.74 0.17 -15.76
CA PRO A 58 -7.50 0.35 -16.50
C PRO A 58 -6.29 -0.02 -15.64
N PRO A 59 -5.27 -0.73 -16.17
CA PRO A 59 -4.11 -1.15 -15.37
C PRO A 59 -3.37 0.00 -14.68
N ILE A 60 -3.30 1.17 -15.32
CA ILE A 60 -2.68 2.37 -14.73
C ILE A 60 -3.50 2.92 -13.57
N GLU A 61 -4.82 2.78 -13.60
CA GLU A 61 -5.68 3.21 -12.50
C GLU A 61 -5.50 2.28 -11.29
N LEU A 62 -5.48 0.96 -11.53
CA LEU A 62 -5.19 -0.01 -10.48
C LEU A 62 -3.83 0.26 -9.82
N PHE A 63 -2.81 0.58 -10.62
CA PHE A 63 -1.50 1.01 -10.10
C PHE A 63 -1.66 2.18 -9.12
N TRP A 64 -2.38 3.23 -9.50
CA TRP A 64 -2.59 4.40 -8.63
C TRP A 64 -3.40 4.07 -7.38
N ARG A 65 -4.53 3.35 -7.49
CA ARG A 65 -5.37 2.98 -6.33
C ARG A 65 -4.59 2.16 -5.29
N VAL A 66 -3.70 1.28 -5.74
CA VAL A 66 -2.80 0.52 -4.84
C VAL A 66 -1.85 1.45 -4.09
N HIS A 67 -1.28 2.44 -4.77
CA HIS A 67 -0.40 3.42 -4.14
C HIS A 67 -1.16 4.36 -3.20
N PHE A 68 -2.43 4.68 -3.50
CA PHE A 68 -3.28 5.44 -2.59
C PHE A 68 -3.57 4.66 -1.31
N MET A 69 -3.95 3.39 -1.41
CA MET A 69 -4.13 2.52 -0.23
C MET A 69 -2.85 2.41 0.59
N LEU A 70 -1.72 2.17 -0.08
CA LEU A 70 -0.42 2.07 0.57
C LEU A 70 -0.03 3.39 1.25
N GLY A 71 -0.26 4.53 0.59
CA GLY A 71 0.01 5.85 1.12
C GLY A 71 -0.83 6.17 2.35
N ALA A 72 -2.14 5.90 2.30
CA ALA A 72 -3.04 6.08 3.43
C ALA A 72 -2.64 5.22 4.64
N ALA A 73 -2.28 3.95 4.40
CA ALA A 73 -1.79 3.05 5.44
C ALA A 73 -0.44 3.54 6.01
N ALA A 74 0.51 3.89 5.14
CA ALA A 74 1.85 4.33 5.56
C ALA A 74 1.78 5.64 6.36
N PHE A 75 1.02 6.63 5.89
CA PHE A 75 0.80 7.89 6.59
C PHE A 75 0.20 7.65 7.98
N SER A 76 -0.92 6.92 8.04
CA SER A 76 -1.65 6.70 9.29
C SER A 76 -0.83 5.92 10.31
N MET A 77 -0.10 4.89 9.88
CA MET A 77 0.72 4.07 10.77
C MET A 77 2.01 4.77 11.20
N SER A 78 2.64 5.54 10.31
CA SER A 78 3.81 6.36 10.65
C SER A 78 3.43 7.49 11.64
N GLY A 79 2.24 8.08 11.48
CA GLY A 79 1.71 9.16 12.31
C GLY A 79 0.83 8.70 13.48
N ILE A 80 0.72 7.39 13.74
CA ILE A 80 -0.35 6.83 14.60
C ILE A 80 -0.39 7.43 16.01
N LYS A 81 0.76 7.80 16.58
CA LYS A 81 0.82 8.42 17.92
C LYS A 81 0.17 9.81 17.93
N ALA A 82 0.46 10.63 16.91
CA ALA A 82 -0.10 11.96 16.79
C ALA A 82 -1.61 11.88 16.49
N LEU A 83 -2.01 11.03 15.54
CA LEU A 83 -3.42 10.84 15.19
C LEU A 83 -4.26 10.33 16.38
N ARG A 84 -3.71 9.40 17.19
CA ARG A 84 -4.38 8.94 18.42
C ARG A 84 -4.47 10.03 19.49
N ALA A 85 -3.45 10.88 19.62
CA ALA A 85 -3.51 12.01 20.54
C ALA A 85 -4.56 13.06 20.13
N MET A 86 -4.70 13.32 18.82
CA MET A 86 -5.79 14.14 18.28
C MET A 86 -7.15 13.51 18.57
N ALA A 87 -7.32 12.21 18.29
CA ALA A 87 -8.57 11.50 18.55
C ALA A 87 -8.96 11.51 20.05
N GLU A 88 -7.98 11.35 20.94
CA GLU A 88 -8.19 11.45 22.39
C GLU A 88 -8.61 12.87 22.79
N THR A 89 -7.97 13.90 22.22
CA THR A 89 -8.26 15.31 22.54
C THR A 89 -9.64 15.72 22.05
N ASP A 90 -9.98 15.34 20.83
CA ASP A 90 -11.18 15.81 20.12
C ASP A 90 -12.42 14.97 20.46
N PHE A 91 -12.23 13.67 20.76
CA PHE A 91 -13.33 12.72 20.94
C PHE A 91 -13.26 11.93 22.26
N GLY A 92 -12.22 12.10 23.08
CA GLY A 92 -12.09 11.41 24.38
C GLY A 92 -11.94 9.89 24.27
N VAL A 93 -11.44 9.38 23.13
CA VAL A 93 -11.33 7.94 22.88
C VAL A 93 -9.96 7.52 22.39
N ASN A 94 -9.50 6.40 22.95
CA ASN A 94 -8.24 5.79 22.56
C ASN A 94 -8.46 4.67 21.53
N THR A 95 -8.31 5.00 20.26
CA THR A 95 -8.44 4.02 19.16
C THR A 95 -7.15 3.20 19.01
N SER A 96 -7.24 1.88 19.10
CA SER A 96 -6.09 0.98 18.94
C SER A 96 -5.60 0.92 17.49
N THR A 97 -4.32 0.59 17.29
CA THR A 97 -3.77 0.42 15.93
C THR A 97 -4.53 -0.63 15.12
N GLU A 98 -4.99 -1.71 15.77
CA GLU A 98 -5.80 -2.75 15.14
C GLU A 98 -7.16 -2.21 14.69
N GLN A 99 -7.83 -1.42 15.52
CA GLN A 99 -9.09 -0.78 15.16
C GLN A 99 -8.90 0.16 13.96
N VAL A 100 -7.82 0.94 13.92
CA VAL A 100 -7.52 1.79 12.76
C VAL A 100 -7.32 0.95 11.49
N MET A 101 -6.60 -0.17 11.56
CA MET A 101 -6.46 -1.07 10.41
C MET A 101 -7.80 -1.66 9.96
N HIS A 102 -8.68 -2.02 10.89
CA HIS A 102 -10.02 -2.49 10.55
C HIS A 102 -10.89 -1.41 9.91
N LEU A 103 -10.75 -0.13 10.31
CA LEU A 103 -11.43 1.00 9.66
C LEU A 103 -10.94 1.24 8.22
N MET A 104 -9.68 0.92 7.93
CA MET A 104 -9.13 1.03 6.57
C MET A 104 -9.73 0.00 5.61
N VAL A 105 -10.06 -1.21 6.08
CA VAL A 105 -10.57 -2.29 5.21
C VAL A 105 -11.81 -1.88 4.40
N PRO A 106 -12.92 -1.41 5.00
CA PRO A 106 -14.09 -1.00 4.23
C PRO A 106 -13.80 0.24 3.36
N PHE A 107 -12.98 1.17 3.84
CA PHE A 107 -12.58 2.36 3.07
C PHE A 107 -11.82 2.00 1.78
N PHE A 108 -10.82 1.12 1.89
CA PHE A 108 -10.07 0.60 0.75
C PHE A 108 -10.93 -0.27 -0.16
N ALA A 109 -11.77 -1.12 0.41
CA ALA A 109 -12.66 -1.99 -0.35
C ALA A 109 -13.66 -1.20 -1.21
N ALA A 110 -14.18 -0.08 -0.69
CA ALA A 110 -15.03 0.82 -1.45
C ALA A 110 -14.24 1.63 -2.49
N GLY A 111 -13.08 2.20 -2.11
CA GLY A 111 -12.22 2.94 -3.04
C GLY A 111 -11.73 2.10 -4.22
N MET A 112 -11.49 0.81 -4.01
CA MET A 112 -11.15 -0.15 -5.07
C MET A 112 -12.33 -0.49 -5.99
N ARG A 113 -13.57 -0.30 -5.52
CA ARG A 113 -14.80 -0.58 -6.28
C ARG A 113 -15.46 0.66 -6.89
N ALA A 114 -14.96 1.86 -6.58
CA ALA A 114 -15.42 3.09 -7.20
C ALA A 114 -15.30 3.01 -8.72
N GLU A 115 -16.17 3.72 -9.44
CA GLU A 115 -16.11 3.85 -10.89
C GLU A 115 -14.74 4.36 -11.37
N SER A 116 -14.38 4.03 -12.60
CA SER A 116 -13.12 4.49 -13.22
C SER A 116 -13.12 6.02 -13.25
N GLY A 117 -12.05 6.64 -12.75
CA GLY A 117 -11.82 8.08 -12.89
C GLY A 117 -11.06 8.45 -14.17
N ILE A 118 -10.81 7.50 -15.06
CA ILE A 118 -10.06 7.70 -16.31
C ILE A 118 -11.04 7.79 -17.49
N ASP A 119 -11.13 9.00 -18.05
CA ASP A 119 -11.82 9.26 -19.32
C ASP A 119 -10.83 9.43 -20.49
N ASP A 120 -9.54 9.66 -20.20
CA ASP A 120 -8.49 9.80 -21.21
C ASP A 120 -8.20 8.46 -21.91
N PRO A 121 -8.44 8.33 -23.24
CA PRO A 121 -8.19 7.10 -23.97
C PRO A 121 -6.74 6.60 -23.92
N LEU A 122 -5.77 7.51 -23.82
CA LEU A 122 -4.34 7.14 -23.72
C LEU A 122 -4.06 6.44 -22.39
N LEU A 123 -4.62 6.94 -21.30
CA LEU A 123 -4.50 6.33 -19.99
C LEU A 123 -5.31 5.04 -19.89
N ALA A 124 -6.52 5.01 -20.46
CA ALA A 124 -7.36 3.81 -20.49
C ALA A 124 -6.68 2.64 -21.21
N GLY A 125 -5.94 2.92 -22.29
CA GLY A 125 -5.16 1.93 -23.05
C GLY A 125 -3.79 1.58 -22.45
N ALA A 126 -3.35 2.24 -21.39
CA ALA A 126 -2.01 2.08 -20.86
C ALA A 126 -1.79 0.69 -20.23
N GLN A 127 -0.79 -0.04 -20.73
CA GLN A 127 -0.40 -1.36 -20.24
C GLN A 127 0.92 -1.31 -19.46
N LEU A 128 1.08 -2.23 -18.52
CA LEU A 128 2.33 -2.38 -17.78
C LEU A 128 3.46 -2.76 -18.74
N ARG A 129 4.51 -1.94 -18.79
CA ARG A 129 5.70 -2.23 -19.60
C ARG A 129 6.57 -3.27 -18.89
N PRO A 130 6.94 -4.39 -19.54
CA PRO A 130 7.87 -5.35 -18.96
C PRO A 130 9.21 -4.65 -18.69
N ARG A 131 9.77 -4.84 -17.50
CA ARG A 131 11.10 -4.30 -17.18
C ARG A 131 12.15 -5.21 -17.83
N ASN A 132 12.79 -4.75 -18.90
CA ASN A 132 13.94 -5.45 -19.48
C ASN A 132 15.03 -5.59 -18.41
N LYS A 133 15.50 -6.82 -18.18
CA LYS A 133 16.72 -7.06 -17.41
C LYS A 133 17.88 -6.56 -18.26
N THR A 134 18.48 -5.43 -17.90
CA THR A 134 19.81 -5.09 -18.42
C THR A 134 20.75 -6.21 -17.96
N PRO A 135 21.45 -6.93 -18.87
CA PRO A 135 22.40 -7.94 -18.45
C PRO A 135 23.45 -7.27 -17.56
N ALA A 136 23.75 -7.91 -16.42
CA ALA A 136 24.87 -7.50 -15.60
C ALA A 136 26.12 -7.53 -16.49
N LYS A 137 26.83 -6.40 -16.61
CA LYS A 137 28.14 -6.39 -17.26
C LYS A 137 29.02 -7.40 -16.52
N ALA A 138 29.52 -8.38 -17.26
CA ALA A 138 30.52 -9.34 -16.82
C ALA A 138 31.83 -8.64 -16.48
#